data_AF-A0AA39THG1-F1
#
_entry.id   AF-A0AA39THG1-F1
#
_cell.length_a   1.000
_cell.length_b   1.000
_cell.length_c   1.000
_cell.angle_alpha   90.00
_cell.angle_beta   90.00
_cell.angle_gamma   90.00
#
_symmetry.space_group_name_H-M   'P 1'
#
loop_
_entity.id
_entity.type
_entity.pdbx_description
1 polymer ?
#
loop_
_entity_poly.entity_id
_entity_poly.type
_entity_poly.pdbx_seq_one_letter_code
_entity_poly.pdbx_strand_id
1 'polypeptide(L)'
;MENINYEDFLITPKDKWIKKSTTNVYCNLNALPDIVKVLKKVGQLKEFHSTCFGHLVHIPEDLTFSAGVLHNLLLRQIHVPGVTGENELHFSVGGKLLKFTQREFCLVTGLQFGVMSNIFLKQYAPIEDGIHARYFEKDENIHLVNVWEKFLTGRFDKPMDGLKMALLLIANMILFGQDPRKRVTLLLFELVEDLESFNSFAWGSYVYMMT
;
A
#
# COMPACT_ATOMS: atom_id res chain seq x y z
N MET A 1 15.63 14.16 37.09
CA MET A 1 15.56 13.46 35.78
C MET A 1 16.36 14.30 34.83
N GLU A 2 17.47 13.78 34.31
CA GLU A 2 18.29 14.50 33.32
C GLU A 2 17.42 14.83 32.10
N ASN A 3 17.49 16.08 31.62
CA ASN A 3 16.87 16.47 30.36
C ASN A 3 17.65 15.77 29.24
N ILE A 4 17.15 14.61 28.80
CA ILE A 4 17.72 13.90 27.65
C ILE A 4 17.60 14.81 26.44
N ASN A 5 18.73 15.20 25.87
CA ASN A 5 18.76 15.91 24.59
C ASN A 5 18.65 14.89 23.46
N TYR A 6 17.45 14.72 22.91
CA TYR A 6 17.22 13.77 21.82
C TYR A 6 18.02 14.11 20.54
N GLU A 7 18.55 15.32 20.40
CA GLU A 7 19.37 15.69 19.25
C GLU A 7 20.72 14.96 19.21
N ASP A 8 21.25 14.52 20.36
CA ASP A 8 22.50 13.77 20.43
C ASP A 8 22.39 12.36 19.81
N PHE A 9 21.15 11.92 19.54
CA PHE A 9 20.82 10.61 18.99
C PHE A 9 20.43 10.66 17.51
N LEU A 10 20.57 11.81 16.84
CA LEU A 10 20.26 11.95 15.41
C LEU A 10 21.05 10.94 14.57
N ILE A 11 20.33 10.20 13.71
CA ILE A 11 20.95 9.29 12.74
C ILE A 11 21.79 10.08 11.74
N THR A 12 21.27 11.24 11.30
CA THR A 12 21.98 12.19 10.44
C THR A 12 22.31 13.45 11.22
N PRO A 13 23.60 13.71 11.54
CA PRO A 13 24.03 14.95 12.17
C PRO A 13 23.61 16.20 11.37
N LYS A 14 23.28 17.28 12.09
CA LYS A 14 22.72 18.51 11.51
C LYS A 14 23.61 19.16 10.44
N ASP A 15 24.92 19.07 10.60
CA ASP A 15 25.91 19.56 9.62
C ASP A 15 25.85 18.81 8.28
N LYS A 16 25.29 17.60 8.26
CA LYS A 16 25.11 16.76 7.07
C LYS A 16 23.72 16.86 6.46
N TRP A 17 22.85 17.73 6.97
CA TRP A 17 21.48 17.85 6.46
C TRP A 17 21.46 18.39 5.04
N ILE A 18 20.96 17.56 4.11
CA ILE A 18 20.76 17.94 2.72
C ILE A 18 19.52 18.84 2.65
N LYS A 19 19.68 20.09 2.19
CA LYS A 19 18.58 21.08 2.11
C LYS A 19 17.67 20.90 0.90
N LYS A 20 18.14 20.19 -0.13
CA LYS A 20 17.41 19.91 -1.37
C LYS A 20 17.52 18.43 -1.68
N SER A 21 16.42 17.71 -1.58
CA SER A 21 16.31 16.32 -1.97
C SER A 21 15.11 16.15 -2.91
N THR A 22 15.21 15.18 -3.80
CA THR A 22 14.09 14.72 -4.60
C THR A 22 13.54 13.48 -3.93
N THR A 23 12.24 13.44 -3.66
CA THR A 23 11.55 12.27 -3.16
C THR A 23 10.63 11.74 -4.26
N ASN A 24 10.81 10.47 -4.62
CA ASN A 24 9.89 9.79 -5.51
C ASN A 24 8.83 9.08 -4.66
N VAL A 25 7.56 9.33 -4.94
CA VAL A 25 6.44 8.57 -4.38
C VAL A 25 5.88 7.71 -5.49
N TYR A 26 5.88 6.40 -5.25
CA TYR A 26 5.35 5.44 -6.22
C TYR A 26 3.92 4.99 -5.88
N CYS A 27 3.45 5.27 -4.67
CA CYS A 27 2.05 5.11 -4.28
C CYS A 27 1.16 6.01 -5.15
N ASN A 28 0.28 5.40 -5.95
CA ASN A 28 -0.59 6.09 -6.89
C ASN A 28 -2.01 6.25 -6.35
N LEU A 29 -2.18 7.08 -5.31
CA LEU A 29 -3.51 7.39 -4.76
C LEU A 29 -4.43 8.07 -5.78
N ASN A 30 -3.85 8.73 -6.80
CA ASN A 30 -4.61 9.36 -7.89
C ASN A 30 -5.37 8.35 -8.76
N ALA A 31 -5.06 7.05 -8.67
CA ALA A 31 -5.83 6.00 -9.33
C ALA A 31 -7.18 5.74 -8.65
N LEU A 32 -7.32 6.07 -7.36
CA LEU A 32 -8.49 5.71 -6.57
C LEU A 32 -9.81 6.34 -7.10
N PRO A 33 -9.87 7.62 -7.49
CA PRO A 33 -11.08 8.22 -8.07
C PRO A 33 -11.54 7.49 -9.35
N ASP A 34 -10.60 7.10 -10.21
CA ASP A 34 -10.91 6.33 -11.43
C ASP A 34 -11.40 4.92 -11.11
N ILE A 35 -10.82 4.27 -10.10
CA ILE A 35 -11.30 2.96 -9.58
C ILE A 35 -12.74 3.07 -9.10
N VAL A 36 -13.03 4.04 -8.25
CA VAL A 36 -14.39 4.29 -7.73
C VAL A 36 -15.37 4.59 -8.86
N LYS A 37 -14.97 5.39 -9.85
CA LYS A 37 -15.78 5.71 -11.02
C LYS A 37 -16.14 4.47 -11.85
N VAL A 38 -15.18 3.59 -12.12
CA VAL A 38 -15.43 2.34 -12.85
C VAL A 38 -16.33 1.42 -12.04
N LEU A 39 -16.05 1.21 -10.75
CA LEU A 39 -16.88 0.38 -9.86
C LEU A 39 -18.33 0.87 -9.78
N LYS A 40 -18.53 2.20 -9.73
CA LYS A 40 -19.86 2.81 -9.79
C LYS A 40 -20.55 2.51 -11.12
N LYS A 41 -19.84 2.66 -12.24
CA LYS A 41 -20.38 2.41 -13.59
C LYS A 41 -20.81 0.95 -13.79
N VAL A 42 -20.06 -0.01 -13.24
CA VAL A 42 -20.37 -1.44 -13.37
C VAL A 42 -21.24 -2.00 -12.24
N GLY A 43 -21.71 -1.14 -11.33
CA GLY A 43 -22.62 -1.52 -10.26
C GLY A 43 -21.99 -2.35 -9.13
N GLN A 44 -20.66 -2.25 -8.94
CA GLN A 44 -19.90 -3.03 -7.95
C GLN A 44 -19.33 -2.19 -6.79
N LEU A 45 -19.71 -0.91 -6.71
CA LEU A 45 -19.24 0.00 -5.67
C LEU A 45 -19.75 -0.40 -4.27
N LYS A 46 -20.97 -0.95 -4.17
CA LYS A 46 -21.55 -1.38 -2.90
C LYS A 46 -20.75 -2.53 -2.29
N GLU A 47 -20.38 -3.49 -3.13
CA GLU A 47 -19.57 -4.64 -2.76
C GLU A 47 -18.17 -4.18 -2.36
N PHE A 48 -17.60 -3.21 -3.09
CA PHE A 48 -16.31 -2.61 -2.73
C PHE A 48 -16.31 -2.00 -1.32
N HIS A 49 -17.37 -1.27 -0.93
CA HIS A 49 -17.49 -0.73 0.43
C HIS A 49 -17.45 -1.78 1.54
N SER A 50 -17.84 -3.03 1.23
CA SER A 50 -17.80 -4.14 2.19
C SER A 50 -16.46 -4.88 2.26
N THR A 51 -15.47 -4.49 1.43
CA THR A 51 -14.14 -5.09 1.43
C THR A 51 -13.22 -4.50 2.49
N CYS A 52 -12.08 -5.14 2.74
CA CYS A 52 -11.01 -4.63 3.60
C CYS A 52 -10.39 -3.30 3.12
N PHE A 53 -10.67 -2.87 1.90
CA PHE A 53 -10.25 -1.59 1.33
C PHE A 53 -11.40 -0.60 1.16
N GLY A 54 -12.60 -0.95 1.61
CA GLY A 54 -13.79 -0.12 1.44
C GLY A 54 -13.68 1.26 2.08
N HIS A 55 -12.87 1.40 3.14
CA HIS A 55 -12.62 2.67 3.81
C HIS A 55 -11.73 3.63 3.00
N LEU A 56 -10.97 3.13 2.02
CA LEU A 56 -10.08 3.97 1.22
C LEU A 56 -10.84 5.03 0.42
N VAL A 57 -12.11 4.78 0.07
CA VAL A 57 -13.00 5.76 -0.61
C VAL A 57 -13.18 7.07 0.15
N HIS A 58 -12.86 7.09 1.44
CA HIS A 58 -12.95 8.29 2.29
C HIS A 58 -11.66 9.11 2.29
N ILE A 59 -10.61 8.67 1.60
CA ILE A 59 -9.40 9.46 1.39
C ILE A 59 -9.76 10.66 0.51
N PRO A 60 -9.47 11.90 0.94
CA PRO A 60 -9.75 13.09 0.14
C PRO A 60 -9.02 13.08 -1.20
N GLU A 61 -9.71 13.44 -2.28
CA GLU A 61 -9.12 13.51 -3.62
C GLU A 61 -8.03 14.60 -3.73
N ASP A 62 -8.08 15.61 -2.86
CA ASP A 62 -7.13 16.71 -2.77
C ASP A 62 -5.98 16.45 -1.77
N LEU A 63 -5.84 15.21 -1.29
CA LEU A 63 -4.72 14.82 -0.43
C LEU A 63 -3.40 14.99 -1.20
N THR A 64 -2.60 15.97 -0.77
CA THR A 64 -1.29 16.25 -1.38
C THR A 64 -0.16 15.66 -0.56
N PHE A 65 0.78 15.00 -1.23
CA PHE A 65 2.02 14.55 -0.61
C PHE A 65 3.04 15.69 -0.55
N SER A 66 3.56 15.96 0.66
CA SER A 66 4.64 16.93 0.84
C SER A 66 5.98 16.24 1.06
N ALA A 67 6.75 16.12 -0.03
CA ALA A 67 8.13 15.62 0.00
C ALA A 67 9.00 16.40 0.99
N GLY A 68 8.80 17.72 1.07
CA GLY A 68 9.55 18.59 1.98
C GLY A 68 9.27 18.27 3.45
N VAL A 69 8.01 17.99 3.82
CA VAL A 69 7.64 17.59 5.18
C VAL A 69 8.24 16.23 5.51
N LEU A 70 8.09 15.22 4.63
CA LEU A 70 8.66 13.89 4.85
C LEU A 70 10.18 13.96 5.00
N HIS A 71 10.86 14.65 4.09
CA HIS A 71 12.32 14.81 4.14
C HIS A 71 12.79 15.46 5.45
N ASN A 72 12.12 16.55 5.88
CA ASN A 72 12.44 17.20 7.14
C ASN A 72 12.16 16.31 8.37
N LEU A 73 11.13 15.47 8.31
CA LEU A 73 10.84 14.51 9.36
C LEU A 73 11.93 13.43 9.42
N LEU A 74 12.34 12.88 8.27
CA LEU A 74 13.40 11.86 8.19
C LEU A 74 14.77 12.38 8.67
N LEU A 75 15.13 13.64 8.38
CA LEU A 75 16.34 14.25 8.93
C LEU A 75 16.36 14.34 10.46
N ARG A 76 15.19 14.23 11.10
CA ARG A 76 15.01 14.25 12.56
C ARG A 76 14.89 12.84 13.15
N GLN A 77 15.12 11.81 12.36
CA GLN A 77 15.14 10.44 12.85
C GLN A 77 16.32 10.22 13.81
N ILE A 78 16.07 9.49 14.89
CA ILE A 78 17.06 9.22 15.94
C ILE A 78 17.22 7.72 16.17
N HIS A 79 18.39 7.32 16.64
CA HIS A 79 18.64 5.98 17.16
C HIS A 79 18.59 6.00 18.69
N VAL A 80 17.56 5.39 19.28
CA VAL A 80 17.40 5.34 20.74
C VAL A 80 18.13 4.11 21.30
N PRO A 81 19.17 4.27 22.14
CA PRO A 81 19.91 3.13 22.69
C PRO A 81 19.00 2.19 23.49
N GLY A 82 19.19 0.88 23.33
CA GLY A 82 18.41 -0.15 24.03
C GLY A 82 17.03 -0.41 23.44
N VAL A 83 16.59 0.36 22.44
CA VAL A 83 15.41 0.01 21.63
C VAL A 83 15.88 -0.84 20.45
N THR A 84 15.60 -2.14 20.52
CA THR A 84 15.99 -3.13 19.49
C THR A 84 14.84 -3.51 18.58
N GLY A 85 13.69 -2.83 18.66
CA GLY A 85 12.56 -3.08 17.77
C GLY A 85 12.96 -2.72 16.34
N GLU A 86 13.22 -3.73 15.51
CA GLU A 86 13.59 -3.57 14.09
C GLU A 86 12.50 -2.84 13.28
N ASN A 87 11.32 -2.65 13.87
CA ASN A 87 10.13 -2.12 13.24
C ASN A 87 9.58 -0.90 14.01
N GLU A 88 10.42 0.02 14.47
CA GLU A 88 9.96 1.30 15.05
C GLU A 88 10.81 2.47 14.55
N LEU A 89 10.17 3.54 14.07
CA LEU A 89 10.85 4.79 13.73
C LEU A 89 10.72 5.78 14.88
N HIS A 90 11.86 6.36 15.28
CA HIS A 90 11.93 7.34 16.35
C HIS A 90 12.37 8.70 15.79
N PHE A 91 11.73 9.78 16.23
CA PHE A 91 12.03 11.13 15.76
C PHE A 91 12.18 12.11 16.93
N SER A 92 13.11 13.07 16.79
CA SER A 92 13.24 14.23 17.67
C SER A 92 12.61 15.46 17.01
N VAL A 93 11.40 15.83 17.44
CA VAL A 93 10.66 16.97 16.88
C VAL A 93 10.31 17.94 18.00
N GLY A 94 10.86 19.16 17.93
CA GLY A 94 10.63 20.20 18.94
C GLY A 94 11.06 19.78 20.35
N GLY A 95 12.14 19.01 20.47
CA GLY A 95 12.64 18.47 21.74
C GLY A 95 11.81 17.31 22.31
N LYS A 96 10.82 16.80 21.56
CA LYS A 96 9.99 15.65 21.97
C LYS A 96 10.35 14.40 21.18
N LEU A 97 10.32 13.27 21.86
CA LEU A 97 10.38 11.94 21.26
C LEU A 97 9.04 11.60 20.61
N LEU A 98 9.04 11.37 19.30
CA LEU A 98 7.93 10.79 18.57
C LEU A 98 8.27 9.35 18.16
N LYS A 99 7.25 8.50 18.14
CA LYS A 99 7.35 7.10 17.71
C LYS A 99 6.36 6.83 16.60
N PHE A 100 6.80 6.08 15.60
CA PHE A 100 5.96 5.53 14.55
C PHE A 100 6.15 4.02 14.54
N THR A 101 5.12 3.32 15.00
CA THR A 101 5.07 1.86 15.18
C THR A 101 3.96 1.26 14.30
N GLN A 102 3.79 -0.06 14.39
CA GLN A 102 2.63 -0.76 13.82
C GLN A 102 1.29 -0.12 14.23
N ARG A 103 1.21 0.40 15.46
CA ARG A 103 -0.01 1.02 15.97
C ARG A 103 -0.35 2.29 15.19
N GLU A 104 0.60 3.21 15.04
CA GLU A 104 0.40 4.44 14.26
C GLU A 104 0.11 4.12 12.79
N PHE A 105 0.81 3.14 12.22
CA PHE A 105 0.55 2.70 10.85
C PHE A 105 -0.87 2.16 10.68
N CYS A 106 -1.34 1.29 11.59
CA CYS A 106 -2.70 0.76 11.59
C CYS A 106 -3.75 1.88 11.72
N LEU A 107 -3.54 2.83 12.64
CA LEU A 107 -4.46 3.94 12.85
C LEU A 107 -4.58 4.86 11.62
N VAL A 108 -3.48 5.12 10.93
CA VAL A 108 -3.47 6.01 9.75
C VAL A 108 -4.03 5.30 8.51
N THR A 109 -3.66 4.04 8.29
CA THR A 109 -4.02 3.32 7.07
C THR A 109 -5.37 2.61 7.17
N GLY A 110 -5.84 2.32 8.39
CA GLY A 110 -7.02 1.49 8.64
C GLY A 110 -6.84 0.02 8.22
N LEU A 111 -5.63 -0.41 7.88
CA LEU A 111 -5.36 -1.76 7.39
C LEU A 111 -5.30 -2.77 8.54
N GLN A 112 -5.80 -3.97 8.28
CA GLN A 112 -5.81 -5.04 9.26
C GLN A 112 -4.40 -5.59 9.51
N PHE A 113 -4.03 -5.67 10.78
CA PHE A 113 -2.85 -6.39 11.25
C PHE A 113 -3.24 -7.79 11.75
N GLY A 114 -2.32 -8.73 11.63
CA GLY A 114 -2.52 -10.11 12.02
C GLY A 114 -1.39 -11.02 11.56
N VAL A 115 -1.62 -12.32 11.74
CA VAL A 115 -0.72 -13.36 11.23
C VAL A 115 -0.87 -13.41 9.71
N MET A 116 0.24 -13.21 9.01
CA MET A 116 0.25 -13.28 7.55
C MET A 116 0.16 -14.73 7.09
N SER A 117 -0.71 -15.00 6.12
CA SER A 117 -0.66 -16.28 5.42
C SER A 117 0.59 -16.32 4.53
N ASN A 118 1.11 -17.52 4.29
CA ASN A 118 2.28 -17.72 3.43
C ASN A 118 1.96 -17.57 1.93
N ILE A 119 0.88 -16.88 1.55
CA ILE A 119 0.43 -16.82 0.15
C ILE A 119 1.49 -16.24 -0.78
N PHE A 120 2.18 -15.19 -0.33
CA PHE A 120 3.28 -14.55 -1.07
C PHE A 120 4.58 -15.37 -1.12
N LEU A 121 4.61 -16.54 -0.46
CA LEU A 121 5.74 -17.49 -0.49
C LEU A 121 5.43 -18.72 -1.38
N LYS A 122 4.20 -18.86 -1.88
CA LYS A 122 3.80 -19.99 -2.71
C LYS A 122 4.25 -19.80 -4.16
N GLN A 123 4.41 -20.91 -4.86
CA GLN A 123 4.49 -20.88 -6.31
C GLN A 123 3.12 -20.47 -6.88
N TYR A 124 3.14 -19.50 -7.80
CA TYR A 124 1.94 -19.06 -8.47
C TYR A 124 1.33 -20.18 -9.32
N ALA A 125 0.00 -20.36 -9.22
CA ALA A 125 -0.77 -21.19 -10.13
C ALA A 125 -2.01 -20.42 -10.62
N PRO A 126 -2.22 -20.28 -11.94
CA PRO A 126 -3.40 -19.61 -12.45
C PRO A 126 -4.66 -20.40 -12.12
N ILE A 127 -5.66 -19.72 -11.57
CA ILE A 127 -7.00 -20.29 -11.36
C ILE A 127 -7.69 -20.43 -12.72
N GLU A 128 -8.11 -21.64 -13.04
CA GLU A 128 -8.93 -21.90 -14.22
C GLU A 128 -10.18 -21.04 -14.16
N ASP A 129 -10.49 -20.36 -15.27
CA ASP A 129 -11.62 -19.46 -15.35
C ASP A 129 -11.58 -18.29 -14.32
N GLY A 130 -10.42 -17.98 -13.73
CA GLY A 130 -10.18 -16.75 -12.97
C GLY A 130 -9.92 -15.54 -13.87
N ILE A 131 -9.85 -14.33 -13.30
CA ILE A 131 -9.66 -13.08 -14.06
C ILE A 131 -8.33 -13.08 -14.84
N HIS A 132 -7.30 -13.76 -14.33
CA HIS A 132 -6.03 -13.89 -15.06
C HIS A 132 -6.19 -14.70 -16.35
N ALA A 133 -6.83 -15.87 -16.24
CA ALA A 133 -7.09 -16.73 -17.38
C ALA A 133 -8.06 -16.08 -18.37
N ARG A 134 -9.11 -15.42 -17.86
CA ARG A 134 -10.18 -14.85 -18.69
C ARG A 134 -9.73 -13.65 -19.52
N TYR A 135 -8.96 -12.75 -18.92
CA TYR A 135 -8.66 -11.46 -19.54
C TYR A 135 -7.24 -11.34 -20.07
N PHE A 136 -6.35 -12.27 -19.70
CA PHE A 136 -4.94 -12.17 -20.04
C PHE A 136 -4.30 -13.52 -20.39
N GLU A 137 -5.08 -14.54 -20.74
CA GLU A 137 -4.58 -15.80 -21.29
C GLU A 137 -3.56 -16.53 -20.41
N LYS A 138 -3.58 -16.27 -19.09
CA LYS A 138 -2.61 -16.78 -18.11
C LYS A 138 -1.16 -16.32 -18.37
N ASP A 139 -0.96 -15.23 -19.13
CA ASP A 139 0.37 -14.70 -19.42
C ASP A 139 1.05 -14.18 -18.14
N GLU A 140 2.09 -14.87 -17.69
CA GLU A 140 2.83 -14.44 -16.51
C GLU A 140 3.57 -13.11 -16.72
N ASN A 141 3.74 -12.63 -17.96
CA ASN A 141 4.46 -11.40 -18.32
C ASN A 141 3.60 -10.13 -18.40
N ILE A 142 2.37 -10.17 -17.87
CA ILE A 142 1.48 -9.01 -17.82
C ILE A 142 2.06 -7.89 -16.97
N HIS A 143 2.03 -6.68 -17.51
CA HIS A 143 2.38 -5.47 -16.79
C HIS A 143 1.15 -4.87 -16.11
N LEU A 144 1.36 -4.20 -14.99
CA LEU A 144 0.28 -3.58 -14.21
C LEU A 144 -0.54 -2.59 -15.05
N VAL A 145 0.08 -1.89 -15.99
CA VAL A 145 -0.60 -1.01 -16.95
C VAL A 145 -1.62 -1.75 -17.82
N ASN A 146 -1.36 -3.01 -18.20
CA ASN A 146 -2.33 -3.78 -19.00
C ASN A 146 -3.59 -4.11 -18.18
N VAL A 147 -3.43 -4.41 -16.89
CA VAL A 147 -4.56 -4.61 -15.97
C VAL A 147 -5.34 -3.32 -15.79
N TRP A 148 -4.63 -2.20 -15.62
CA TRP A 148 -5.23 -0.86 -15.50
C TRP A 148 -6.07 -0.51 -16.73
N GLU A 149 -5.51 -0.65 -17.93
CA GLU A 149 -6.19 -0.38 -19.20
C GLU A 149 -7.42 -1.26 -19.38
N LYS A 150 -7.30 -2.57 -19.09
CA LYS A 150 -8.44 -3.49 -19.13
C LYS A 150 -9.53 -3.07 -18.15
N PHE A 151 -9.17 -2.74 -16.92
CA PHE A 151 -10.12 -2.30 -15.91
C PHE A 151 -10.88 -1.03 -16.33
N LEU A 152 -10.18 -0.03 -16.89
CA LEU A 152 -10.78 1.21 -17.36
C LEU A 152 -11.83 1.03 -18.46
N THR A 153 -11.79 -0.08 -19.22
CA THR A 153 -12.87 -0.38 -20.18
C THR A 153 -14.24 -0.53 -19.50
N GLY A 154 -14.26 -0.95 -18.23
CA GLY A 154 -15.48 -1.28 -17.49
C GLY A 154 -16.28 -2.42 -18.13
N ARG A 155 -15.65 -3.26 -18.97
CA ARG A 155 -16.27 -4.41 -19.64
C ARG A 155 -15.76 -5.68 -19.00
N PHE A 156 -16.63 -6.35 -18.26
CA PHE A 156 -16.34 -7.58 -17.54
C PHE A 156 -17.36 -8.66 -17.90
N ASP A 157 -16.89 -9.89 -18.04
CA ASP A 157 -17.68 -11.02 -18.54
C ASP A 157 -18.46 -11.71 -17.41
N LYS A 158 -17.98 -11.60 -16.16
CA LYS A 158 -18.64 -12.18 -14.99
C LYS A 158 -18.92 -11.15 -13.88
N PRO A 159 -19.93 -11.43 -13.03
CA PRO A 159 -20.11 -10.68 -11.79
C PRO A 159 -18.82 -10.67 -10.97
N MET A 160 -18.57 -9.57 -10.27
CA MET A 160 -17.43 -9.37 -9.37
C MET A 160 -16.04 -9.26 -10.02
N ASP A 161 -15.87 -9.55 -11.31
CA ASP A 161 -14.56 -9.43 -11.96
C ASP A 161 -13.98 -8.00 -11.91
N GLY A 162 -14.84 -6.99 -12.00
CA GLY A 162 -14.45 -5.59 -11.82
C GLY A 162 -13.94 -5.31 -10.40
N LEU A 163 -14.62 -5.85 -9.38
CA LEU A 163 -14.20 -5.75 -7.98
C LEU A 163 -12.85 -6.44 -7.77
N LYS A 164 -12.68 -7.66 -8.27
CA LYS A 164 -11.43 -8.42 -8.16
C LYS A 164 -10.26 -7.66 -8.80
N MET A 165 -10.45 -7.10 -10.00
CA MET A 165 -9.44 -6.25 -10.62
C MET A 165 -9.17 -4.97 -9.81
N ALA A 166 -10.20 -4.31 -9.27
CA ALA A 166 -10.02 -3.13 -8.43
C ALA A 166 -9.18 -3.43 -7.18
N LEU A 167 -9.45 -4.55 -6.49
CA LEU A 167 -8.68 -4.99 -5.33
C LEU A 167 -7.22 -5.29 -5.68
N LEU A 168 -6.98 -5.96 -6.81
CA LEU A 168 -5.63 -6.21 -7.33
C LEU A 168 -4.90 -4.91 -7.67
N LEU A 169 -5.58 -3.94 -8.31
CA LEU A 169 -5.01 -2.65 -8.68
C LEU A 169 -4.69 -1.81 -7.44
N ILE A 170 -5.57 -1.78 -6.44
CA ILE A 170 -5.31 -1.09 -5.17
C ILE A 170 -4.08 -1.68 -4.48
N ALA A 171 -4.00 -3.00 -4.36
CA ALA A 171 -2.84 -3.67 -3.76
C ALA A 171 -1.52 -3.30 -4.47
N ASN A 172 -1.45 -3.43 -5.79
CA ASN A 172 -0.23 -3.11 -6.53
C ASN A 172 0.08 -1.59 -6.55
N MET A 173 -0.90 -0.76 -6.92
CA MET A 173 -0.65 0.66 -7.22
C MET A 173 -0.57 1.54 -5.97
N ILE A 174 -1.36 1.22 -4.93
CA ILE A 174 -1.47 2.05 -3.72
C ILE A 174 -0.61 1.44 -2.61
N LEU A 175 -0.87 0.19 -2.22
CA LEU A 175 -0.18 -0.41 -1.08
C LEU A 175 1.29 -0.69 -1.38
N PHE A 176 1.60 -1.28 -2.54
CA PHE A 176 2.98 -1.62 -2.90
C PHE A 176 3.71 -0.48 -3.59
N GLY A 177 2.99 0.58 -3.99
CA GLY A 177 3.53 1.66 -4.80
C GLY A 177 4.24 1.14 -6.06
N GLN A 178 3.62 0.18 -6.75
CA GLN A 178 4.27 -0.45 -7.89
C GLN A 178 4.16 0.43 -9.13
N ASP A 179 5.29 0.61 -9.84
CA ASP A 179 5.32 1.29 -11.13
C ASP A 179 4.45 0.51 -12.15
N PRO A 180 3.50 1.17 -12.85
CA PRO A 180 2.62 0.53 -13.82
C PRO A 180 3.35 -0.22 -14.94
N ARG A 181 4.61 0.14 -15.23
CA ARG A 181 5.47 -0.51 -16.23
C ARG A 181 6.16 -1.77 -15.70
N LYS A 182 5.89 -2.19 -14.47
CA LYS A 182 6.39 -3.45 -13.89
C LYS A 182 5.35 -4.54 -14.00
N ARG A 183 5.81 -5.80 -14.00
CA ARG A 183 4.94 -6.98 -13.99
C ARG A 183 4.06 -6.97 -12.76
N VAL A 184 2.77 -7.21 -12.93
CA VAL A 184 1.82 -7.31 -11.83
C VAL A 184 2.22 -8.45 -10.88
N THR A 185 1.97 -8.29 -9.58
CA THR A 185 2.20 -9.38 -8.63
C THR A 185 1.22 -10.52 -8.89
N LEU A 186 1.69 -11.61 -9.52
CA LEU A 186 0.84 -12.71 -10.00
C LEU A 186 0.03 -13.38 -8.89
N LEU A 187 0.57 -13.52 -7.69
CA LEU A 187 -0.14 -14.12 -6.55
C LEU A 187 -1.40 -13.33 -6.14
N LEU A 188 -1.49 -12.05 -6.50
CA LEU A 188 -2.73 -11.28 -6.31
C LEU A 188 -3.84 -11.74 -7.24
N PHE A 189 -3.55 -12.28 -8.42
CA PHE A 189 -4.57 -12.88 -9.27
C PHE A 189 -5.18 -14.12 -8.65
N GLU A 190 -4.41 -14.91 -7.91
CA GLU A 190 -4.93 -16.05 -7.17
C GLU A 190 -5.75 -15.57 -5.96
N LEU A 191 -5.20 -14.63 -5.18
CA LEU A 191 -5.83 -14.17 -3.94
C LEU A 191 -7.19 -13.48 -4.17
N VAL A 192 -7.35 -12.70 -5.24
CA VAL A 192 -8.64 -12.01 -5.51
C VAL A 192 -9.75 -12.97 -5.97
N GLU A 193 -9.44 -14.22 -6.33
CA GLU A 193 -10.48 -15.21 -6.63
C GLU A 193 -11.20 -15.68 -5.35
N ASP A 194 -10.52 -15.65 -4.22
CA ASP A 194 -11.08 -15.90 -2.89
C ASP A 194 -11.16 -14.59 -2.10
N LEU A 195 -12.30 -13.90 -2.25
CA LEU A 195 -12.54 -12.61 -1.58
C LEU A 195 -12.55 -12.73 -0.06
N GLU A 196 -12.89 -13.88 0.53
CA GLU A 196 -12.83 -14.07 1.98
C GLU A 196 -11.37 -14.11 2.45
N SER A 197 -10.52 -14.87 1.76
CA SER A 197 -9.08 -14.87 1.99
C SER A 197 -8.45 -13.49 1.74
N PHE A 198 -8.86 -12.79 0.67
CA PHE A 198 -8.37 -11.45 0.38
C PHE A 198 -8.71 -10.45 1.51
N ASN A 199 -9.97 -10.45 1.96
CA ASN A 199 -10.45 -9.52 2.97
C ASN A 199 -9.90 -9.81 4.37
N SER A 200 -9.61 -11.08 4.68
CA SER A 200 -9.02 -11.50 5.96
C SER A 200 -7.50 -11.40 5.99
N PHE A 201 -6.85 -11.18 4.83
CA PHE A 201 -5.41 -11.06 4.76
C PHE A 201 -4.90 -9.86 5.57
N ALA A 202 -3.81 -10.08 6.31
CA ALA A 202 -3.18 -9.06 7.16
C ALA A 202 -2.38 -8.03 6.34
N TRP A 203 -3.08 -7.25 5.49
CA TRP A 203 -2.49 -6.23 4.62
C TRP A 203 -1.62 -5.22 5.38
N GLY A 204 -2.04 -4.84 6.58
CA GLY A 204 -1.28 -3.95 7.45
C GLY A 204 0.06 -4.55 7.86
N SER A 205 0.07 -5.82 8.31
CA SER A 205 1.29 -6.54 8.65
C SER A 205 2.23 -6.68 7.44
N TYR A 206 1.67 -7.03 6.28
CA TYR A 206 2.45 -7.26 5.07
C TYR A 206 3.11 -6.01 4.55
N VAL A 207 2.37 -4.91 4.42
CA VAL A 207 2.92 -3.65 3.94
C VAL A 207 3.89 -3.06 4.95
N TYR A 208 3.58 -3.14 6.24
CA TYR A 208 4.48 -2.64 7.27
C TYR A 208 5.84 -3.36 7.28
N MET A 209 5.87 -4.68 7.03
CA MET A 209 7.13 -5.43 6.90
C MET A 209 7.95 -5.03 5.67
N MET A 210 7.30 -4.50 4.63
CA MET A 210 8.00 -3.97 3.45
C MET A 210 8.52 -2.53 3.65
N THR A 211 8.16 -1.86 4.75
CA THR A 211 8.48 -0.44 5.02
C THR A 211 9.73 -0.32 5.88
#